data_AF-A0A7V8F9T9-F1
#
_entry.id   AF-A0A7V8F9T9-F1
#
_cell.length_a   1.000
_cell.length_b   1.000
_cell.length_c   1.000
_cell.angle_alpha   90.00
_cell.angle_beta   90.00
_cell.angle_gamma   90.00
#
_symmetry.space_group_name_H-M   'P 1'
#
loop_
_entity.id
_entity.type
_entity.pdbx_description
1 polymer ?
#
loop_
_entity_poly.entity_id
_entity_poly.type
_entity_poly.pdbx_seq_one_letter_code
_entity_poly.pdbx_strand_id
1 'polypeptide(L)' 'MPTTDEPCPICQGLGVVTYVDEEVCCQVSIPCWACSEPDDQANAQS' A
#
# COMPACT_ATOMS: atom_id res chain seq x y z
N MET A 1 -15.71 22.55 10.84
CA MET A 1 -15.01 21.25 10.94
C MET A 1 -14.10 21.14 9.73
N PRO A 2 -12.76 21.22 9.86
CA PRO A 2 -11.88 21.02 8.72
C PRO A 2 -12.03 19.57 8.28
N THR A 3 -12.66 19.36 7.13
CA THR A 3 -12.67 18.06 6.45
C THR A 3 -11.30 17.92 5.80
N THR A 4 -10.28 17.61 6.58
CA THR A 4 -8.99 17.16 6.04
C THR A 4 -9.17 15.70 5.63
N ASP A 5 -9.99 15.50 4.59
CA ASP A 5 -10.04 14.28 3.80
C ASP A 5 -8.91 14.38 2.76
N GLU A 6 -7.69 14.65 3.22
CA GLU A 6 -6.54 14.63 2.32
C GLU A 6 -6.19 13.17 2.05
N PRO A 7 -6.21 12.73 0.78
CA PRO A 7 -5.94 11.35 0.45
C PRO A 7 -4.55 10.95 0.96
N CYS A 8 -4.43 9.75 1.53
CA CYS A 8 -3.19 9.18 2.07
C CYS A 8 -2.03 9.47 1.08
N PRO A 9 -1.00 10.26 1.41
CA PRO A 9 -0.07 10.84 0.42
C PRO A 9 0.76 9.80 -0.33
N ILE A 10 0.75 8.55 0.14
CA ILE A 10 1.49 7.42 -0.41
C ILE A 10 0.65 6.65 -1.43
N CYS A 11 -0.58 6.26 -1.09
CA CYS A 11 -1.47 5.52 -2.00
C CYS A 11 -2.54 6.40 -2.66
N GLN A 12 -2.56 7.70 -2.36
CA GLN A 12 -3.54 8.67 -2.85
C GLN A 12 -4.99 8.25 -2.61
N GLY A 13 -5.24 7.56 -1.49
CA GLY A 13 -6.57 7.06 -1.13
C GLY A 13 -6.96 5.72 -1.75
N LEU A 14 -6.07 5.07 -2.53
CA LEU A 14 -6.34 3.77 -3.16
C LEU A 14 -6.22 2.59 -2.19
N GLY A 15 -5.59 2.78 -1.01
CA GLY A 15 -5.32 1.72 -0.03
C GLY A 15 -4.21 0.75 -0.43
N VAL A 16 -3.74 0.78 -1.67
CA VAL A 16 -2.63 -0.04 -2.20
C VAL A 16 -1.61 0.81 -2.95
N VAL A 17 -0.36 0.37 -2.97
CA VAL A 17 0.71 0.93 -3.78
C VAL A 17 1.08 -0.10 -4.84
N THR A 18 1.17 0.33 -6.09
CA THR A 18 1.53 -0.55 -7.21
C THR A 18 2.91 -0.17 -7.72
N TYR A 19 3.78 -1.17 -7.87
CA TYR A 19 5.10 -1.01 -8.46
C TYR A 19 5.24 -1.97 -9.62
N VAL A 20 5.99 -1.52 -10.64
CA VAL A 20 6.36 -2.33 -11.78
C VAL A 20 7.80 -2.79 -11.55
N ASP A 21 7.98 -4.10 -11.45
CA ASP A 21 9.29 -4.70 -11.46
C ASP A 21 9.73 -4.84 -12.93
N GLU A 22 10.69 -4.01 -13.34
CA GLU A 22 11.18 -3.97 -14.72
C GLU A 22 12.06 -5.16 -15.06
N GLU A 23 12.61 -5.85 -14.06
CA GLU A 23 13.47 -7.02 -14.26
C GLU A 23 12.65 -8.24 -14.68
N VAL A 24 11.49 -8.44 -14.05
CA VAL A 24 10.56 -9.53 -14.39
C VAL A 24 9.37 -9.09 -15.24
N CYS A 25 9.27 -7.79 -15.57
CA CYS A 25 8.12 -7.18 -16.26
C CYS A 25 6.78 -7.51 -15.59
N CYS A 26 6.76 -7.55 -14.25
CA CYS A 26 5.58 -7.84 -13.46
C CYS A 26 5.10 -6.60 -12.72
N GLN A 27 3.79 -6.41 -12.68
CA GLN A 27 3.15 -5.39 -11.85
C GLN A 27 2.69 -6.03 -10.54
N VAL A 28 3.11 -5.48 -9.41
CA VAL A 28 2.77 -5.97 -8.07
C VAL A 28 2.08 -4.86 -7.30
N SER A 29 0.94 -5.20 -6.68
CA SER A 29 0.18 -4.29 -5.82
C SER A 29 0.28 -4.77 -4.38
N ILE A 30 0.76 -3.91 -3.49
CA ILE A 30 0.86 -4.18 -2.05
C ILE A 30 -0.05 -3.25 -1.26
N PRO A 31 -0.54 -3.67 -0.08
CA PRO A 31 -1.25 -2.79 0.83
C PRO A 31 -0.39 -1.57 1.18
N CYS A 32 -1.01 -0.39 1.22
CA CYS A 32 -0.31 0.82 1.61
C CYS A 32 0.01 0.76 3.10
N TRP A 33 1.29 0.63 3.44
CA TRP A 33 1.77 0.56 4.82
C TRP A 33 1.41 1.77 5.69
N ALA A 34 1.10 2.92 5.09
CA ALA A 34 0.74 4.13 5.84
C ALA A 34 -0.74 4.18 6.22
N CYS A 35 -1.59 3.48 5.47
CA CYS A 35 -3.02 3.41 5.77
C CYS A 35 -3.47 2.00 6.17
N SER A 36 -2.63 0.99 6.00
CA SER A 36 -2.79 -0.35 6.56
C SER A 36 -2.01 -0.39 7.87
N GLU A 37 -2.68 -0.75 8.96
CA GLU A 37 -2.01 -1.05 10.22
C GLU A 37 -0.97 -2.16 9.98
N PRO A 38 0.14 -2.22 10.73
CA PRO A 38 1.09 -3.32 10.62
C PRO A 38 0.36 -4.59 11.02
N ASP A 39 -0.10 -5.36 10.03
CA ASP A 39 -0.52 -6.71 10.24
C ASP A 39 0.75 -7.52 10.53
N ASP A 40 0.99 -7.77 11.81
CA ASP A 40 2.06 -8.58 12.40
C ASP A 40 1.98 -10.06 11.96
N GLN A 41 1.50 -10.34 10.74
CA GLN A 41 1.15 -11.68 10.27
C GLN A 41 1.58 -12.01 8.83
N ALA A 42 2.43 -11.21 8.18
CA ALA A 42 3.07 -11.60 6.91
C ALA A 42 4.45 -12.29 7.09
N ASN A 43 4.80 -12.74 8.30
CA ASN A 43 6.00 -13.54 8.57
C ASN A 43 5.63 -14.94 9.08
N ALA A 44 4.77 -15.67 8.36
CA ALA A 44 4.56 -17.11 8.55
C ALA A 44 3.69 -17.73 7.43
N GLN A 45 4.24 -17.89 6.22
CA GLN A 45 3.80 -18.98 5.32
C GLN A 45 5.07 -19.69 4.86
N SER A 46 5.59 -20.60 5.70
CA SER A 46 5.49 -22.08 5.58
C SER A 46 6.36 -22.66 4.48
#